data_AF-A0A7C7S1P6-F1
#
_entry.id   AF-A0A7C7S1P6-F1
#
_cell.length_a   1.000
_cell.length_b   1.000
_cell.length_c   1.000
_cell.angle_alpha   90.00
_cell.angle_beta   90.00
_cell.angle_gamma   90.00
#
_symmetry.space_group_name_H-M   'P 1'
#
loop_
_entity.id
_entity.type
_entity.pdbx_description
1 polymer ?
#
loop_
_entity_poly.entity_id
_entity_poly.type
_entity_poly.pdbx_seq_one_letter_code
_entity_poly.pdbx_strand_id
1 'polypeptide(L)'
;MNTRTNLSFDKNDLLSLIATSQRHIETLTNLLSVSNALDSSSTPLTSDPIVSPEELIELEDKVSKISMSFESDSSILLKHSDKPAVEYSCEQMGFRSQETKTWKMLIEILCFEPHTFSFGSAYIYPDGGREKRYKCKDYDARWKLYDELNKKLLVFFKREFGWNFPAGYKLYESLAEKSDREKSFKFSVNPPLLQTNTTAVEGEGSLMADIEKQFLSLNESDLVLKIEMLNGDDISIDSSEPPENLVAAINVGKEKFEWSDDTVMKLICT
;
A
#
# COMPACT_ATOMS: atom_id res chain seq x y z
N MET A 1 30.53 -39.15 -9.57
CA MET A 1 30.79 -39.63 -8.19
C MET A 1 29.61 -39.17 -7.34
N ASN A 2 28.77 -40.09 -6.86
CA ASN A 2 27.60 -39.77 -6.03
C ASN A 2 27.81 -40.34 -4.63
N THR A 3 28.04 -39.48 -3.64
CA THR A 3 28.05 -39.83 -2.22
C THR A 3 26.66 -39.65 -1.64
N ARG A 4 25.93 -40.76 -1.43
CA ARG A 4 24.77 -40.81 -0.54
C ARG A 4 25.26 -41.05 0.88
N THR A 5 25.10 -40.07 1.76
CA THR A 5 25.31 -40.20 3.20
C THR A 5 24.13 -40.97 3.81
N ASN A 6 24.40 -42.17 4.31
CA ASN A 6 23.46 -42.93 5.14
C ASN A 6 23.44 -42.32 6.55
N LEU A 7 22.33 -41.69 6.93
CA LEU A 7 22.06 -41.28 8.31
C LEU A 7 21.57 -42.49 9.09
N SER A 8 22.45 -43.03 9.95
CA SER A 8 22.07 -44.07 10.92
C SER A 8 21.39 -43.40 12.11
N PHE A 9 20.05 -43.46 12.17
CA PHE A 9 19.28 -43.04 13.33
C PHE A 9 19.42 -44.07 14.45
N ASP A 10 19.95 -43.66 15.61
CA ASP A 10 20.02 -44.54 16.79
C ASP A 10 18.70 -44.52 17.56
N LYS A 11 18.42 -45.60 18.30
CA LYS A 11 17.25 -45.75 19.17
C LYS A 11 17.16 -44.64 20.22
N ASN A 12 18.30 -44.12 20.66
CA ASN A 12 18.36 -43.01 21.61
C ASN A 12 17.89 -41.68 20.99
N ASP A 13 18.17 -41.45 19.71
CA ASP A 13 17.69 -40.28 18.98
C ASP A 13 16.16 -40.32 18.88
N LEU A 14 15.60 -41.50 18.58
CA LEU A 14 14.15 -41.70 18.50
C LEU A 14 13.47 -41.48 19.87
N LEU A 15 14.07 -41.96 20.97
CA LEU A 15 13.55 -41.73 22.32
C LEU A 15 13.60 -40.25 22.71
N SER A 16 14.67 -39.53 22.34
CA SER A 16 14.78 -38.09 22.59
C SER A 16 13.75 -37.29 21.80
N LEU A 17 13.46 -37.70 20.56
CA LEU A 17 12.46 -37.07 19.71
C LEU A 17 11.04 -37.27 20.27
N ILE A 18 10.75 -38.48 20.75
CA ILE A 18 9.46 -38.80 21.40
C ILE A 18 9.29 -38.02 22.71
N ALA A 19 10.33 -37.93 23.54
CA ALA A 19 10.26 -37.14 24.77
C ALA A 19 10.05 -35.64 24.48
N THR A 20 10.67 -35.13 23.41
CA THR A 20 10.51 -33.75 22.97
C THR A 20 9.11 -33.49 22.42
N SER A 21 8.56 -34.41 21.63
CA SER A 21 7.20 -34.27 21.10
C SER A 21 6.15 -34.34 22.20
N GLN A 22 6.32 -35.19 23.20
CA GLN A 22 5.44 -35.24 24.38
C GLN A 22 5.45 -33.92 25.16
N ARG A 23 6.63 -33.33 25.38
CA ARG A 23 6.74 -32.00 26.02
C ARG A 23 6.03 -30.91 25.21
N HIS A 24 6.11 -30.93 23.88
CA HIS A 24 5.39 -29.98 23.04
C HIS A 24 3.87 -30.17 23.13
N ILE A 25 3.38 -31.42 23.14
CA ILE A 25 1.96 -31.73 23.30
C ILE A 25 1.44 -31.23 24.65
N GLU A 26 2.18 -31.46 25.74
CA GLU A 26 1.81 -30.96 27.07
C GLU A 26 1.75 -29.43 27.10
N THR A 27 2.73 -28.76 26.46
CA THR A 27 2.76 -27.30 26.39
C THR A 27 1.55 -26.76 25.64
N LEU A 28 1.19 -27.36 24.50
CA LEU A 28 -0.01 -26.97 23.73
C LEU A 28 -1.30 -27.24 24.50
N THR A 29 -1.38 -28.36 25.21
CA THR A 29 -2.55 -28.73 26.03
C THR A 29 -2.75 -27.75 27.19
N ASN A 30 -1.66 -27.31 27.81
CA ASN A 30 -1.70 -26.30 28.87
C ASN A 30 -2.12 -24.93 28.33
N LEU A 31 -1.62 -24.52 27.16
CA LEU A 31 -2.04 -23.27 26.52
C LEU A 31 -3.53 -23.26 26.18
N LEU A 32 -4.06 -24.37 25.65
CA LEU A 32 -5.51 -24.54 25.41
C LEU A 32 -6.32 -24.46 26.70
N SER A 33 -5.83 -25.06 27.79
CA SER A 33 -6.50 -25.03 29.09
C SER A 33 -6.53 -23.62 29.69
N VAL A 34 -5.44 -22.85 29.54
CA VAL A 34 -5.37 -21.44 29.97
C VAL A 34 -6.29 -20.56 29.13
N SER A 35 -6.37 -20.79 27.81
CA SER A 35 -7.31 -20.08 26.91
C SER A 35 -8.76 -20.28 27.38
N ASN A 36 -9.16 -21.53 27.60
CA ASN A 36 -10.52 -21.87 28.04
C ASN A 36 -10.85 -21.32 29.44
N ALA A 37 -9.85 -21.22 30.32
CA ALA A 37 -10.02 -20.63 31.65
C ALA A 37 -10.16 -19.10 31.60
N LEU A 38 -9.48 -18.43 30.67
CA LEU A 38 -9.66 -16.98 30.42
C LEU A 38 -11.07 -16.68 29.89
N ASP A 39 -11.60 -17.52 29.01
CA ASP A 39 -12.96 -17.39 28.46
C ASP A 39 -14.05 -17.57 29.53
N SER A 40 -13.74 -18.26 30.62
CA SER A 40 -14.69 -18.55 31.72
C SER A 40 -14.68 -17.50 32.84
N SER A 41 -13.73 -16.56 32.84
CA SER A 41 -13.52 -15.58 33.92
C SER A 41 -13.47 -14.14 33.40
N SER A 42 -14.59 -13.64 32.87
CA SER A 42 -14.77 -12.20 32.70
C SER A 42 -16.22 -11.75 32.92
N THR A 43 -16.48 -11.23 34.12
CA THR A 43 -17.55 -10.24 34.37
C THR A 43 -17.18 -8.89 33.74
N PRO A 44 -18.14 -8.07 33.30
CA PRO A 44 -18.01 -7.26 32.10
C PRO A 44 -17.53 -5.85 32.38
N LEU A 45 -16.47 -5.43 31.68
CA LEU A 45 -16.21 -4.03 31.36
C LEU A 45 -15.92 -3.96 29.87
N THR A 46 -16.89 -3.43 29.13
CA THR A 46 -16.84 -3.12 27.68
C THR A 46 -16.38 -4.27 26.80
N SER A 47 -17.30 -5.18 26.52
CA SER A 47 -17.16 -6.20 25.48
C SER A 47 -17.18 -5.54 24.10
N ASP A 48 -15.99 -5.26 23.57
CA ASP A 48 -15.82 -5.25 22.12
C ASP A 48 -16.23 -6.65 21.60
N PRO A 49 -16.96 -6.74 20.48
CA PRO A 49 -17.40 -8.03 19.96
C PRO A 49 -16.17 -8.90 19.65
N ILE A 50 -16.04 -10.03 20.34
CA ILE A 50 -15.08 -11.07 20.03
C ILE A 50 -15.58 -11.72 18.73
N VAL A 51 -14.95 -11.35 17.61
CA VAL A 51 -15.25 -11.89 16.28
C VAL A 51 -14.73 -13.32 16.22
N SER A 52 -15.55 -14.29 15.79
CA SER A 52 -15.11 -15.68 15.67
C SER A 52 -14.07 -15.85 14.55
N PRO A 53 -13.22 -16.89 14.59
CA PRO A 53 -12.29 -17.18 13.49
C PRO A 53 -12.99 -17.37 12.14
N GLU A 54 -14.18 -17.98 12.12
CA GLU A 54 -14.96 -18.13 10.88
C GLU A 54 -15.46 -16.77 10.36
N GLU A 55 -15.96 -15.89 11.24
CA GLU A 55 -16.41 -14.55 10.88
C GLU A 55 -15.27 -13.70 10.33
N LEU A 56 -14.05 -13.86 10.84
CA LEU A 56 -12.87 -13.19 10.32
C LEU A 56 -12.51 -13.68 8.92
N ILE A 57 -12.55 -15.00 8.67
CA ILE A 57 -12.29 -15.57 7.33
C ILE A 57 -13.31 -15.04 6.32
N GLU A 58 -14.60 -15.02 6.69
CA GLU A 58 -15.64 -14.44 5.83
C GLU A 58 -15.43 -12.94 5.57
N LEU A 59 -14.95 -12.20 6.57
CA LEU A 59 -14.67 -10.77 6.43
C LEU A 59 -13.49 -10.52 5.48
N GLU A 60 -12.42 -11.29 5.61
CA GLU A 60 -11.26 -11.22 4.71
C GLU A 60 -11.66 -11.57 3.27
N ASP A 61 -12.51 -12.59 3.08
CA ASP A 61 -13.08 -12.94 1.77
C ASP A 61 -14.00 -11.84 1.19
N LYS A 62 -14.75 -11.13 2.03
CA LYS A 62 -15.53 -9.96 1.61
C LYS A 62 -14.63 -8.79 1.19
N VAL A 63 -13.57 -8.53 1.94
CA VAL A 63 -12.61 -7.45 1.65
C VAL A 63 -11.83 -7.74 0.38
N SER A 64 -11.40 -8.98 0.14
CA SER A 64 -10.64 -9.34 -1.07
C SER A 64 -11.47 -9.20 -2.37
N LYS A 65 -12.80 -9.25 -2.27
CA LYS A 65 -13.74 -9.03 -3.39
C LYS A 65 -14.00 -7.55 -3.69
N ILE A 66 -13.45 -6.65 -2.89
CA ILE A 66 -13.44 -5.23 -3.21
C ILE A 66 -12.34 -4.96 -4.23
N SER A 67 -12.67 -4.11 -5.19
CA SER A 67 -11.70 -3.50 -6.07
C SER A 67 -11.87 -1.98 -6.06
N MET A 68 -10.75 -1.26 -5.99
CA MET A 68 -10.70 0.20 -5.94
C MET A 68 -9.83 0.73 -7.08
N SER A 69 -10.26 1.78 -7.75
CA SER A 69 -9.45 2.46 -8.77
C SER A 69 -9.60 3.96 -8.69
N PHE A 70 -8.57 4.65 -9.16
CA PHE A 70 -8.61 6.09 -9.36
C PHE A 70 -9.61 6.47 -10.47
N GLU A 71 -10.34 7.57 -10.26
CA GLU A 71 -11.21 8.21 -11.25
C GLU A 71 -10.83 9.68 -11.45
N SER A 72 -10.74 10.43 -10.35
CA SER A 72 -10.32 11.84 -10.36
C SER A 72 -9.63 12.23 -9.06
N ASP A 73 -9.07 13.43 -9.00
CA ASP A 73 -8.50 13.98 -7.76
C ASP A 73 -9.52 14.08 -6.62
N SER A 74 -10.81 14.01 -6.92
CA SER A 74 -11.91 14.18 -5.96
C SER A 74 -12.74 12.92 -5.74
N SER A 75 -12.55 11.87 -6.55
CA SER A 75 -13.37 10.67 -6.55
C SER A 75 -12.60 9.39 -6.92
N ILE A 76 -13.13 8.27 -6.47
CA ILE A 76 -12.64 6.93 -6.80
C ILE A 76 -13.79 6.05 -7.30
N LEU A 77 -13.47 5.00 -8.04
CA LEU A 77 -14.40 3.94 -8.37
C LEU A 77 -14.20 2.77 -7.40
N LEU A 78 -15.30 2.30 -6.84
CA LEU A 78 -15.32 1.12 -5.97
C LEU A 78 -16.23 0.06 -6.57
N LYS A 79 -15.67 -1.11 -6.82
CA LYS A 79 -16.38 -2.30 -7.27
C LYS A 79 -16.42 -3.32 -6.14
N HIS A 80 -17.59 -3.91 -5.91
CA HIS A 80 -17.75 -4.99 -4.94
C HIS A 80 -18.35 -6.21 -5.62
N SER A 81 -17.55 -7.29 -5.72
CA SER A 81 -17.94 -8.52 -6.44
C SER A 81 -18.36 -8.21 -7.89
N ASP A 82 -19.38 -8.86 -8.43
CA ASP A 82 -19.79 -8.74 -9.83
C ASP A 82 -20.70 -7.52 -10.11
N LYS A 83 -20.86 -6.64 -9.12
CA LYS A 83 -21.63 -5.40 -9.28
C LYS A 83 -20.86 -4.40 -10.15
N PRO A 84 -21.55 -3.47 -10.83
CA PRO A 84 -20.88 -2.35 -11.49
C PRO A 84 -20.09 -1.52 -10.47
N ALA A 85 -19.01 -0.90 -10.93
CA ALA A 85 -18.26 0.05 -10.12
C ALA A 85 -19.13 1.26 -9.81
N VAL A 86 -19.08 1.74 -8.58
CA VAL A 86 -19.79 2.93 -8.11
C VAL A 86 -18.76 4.00 -7.78
N GLU A 87 -19.00 5.20 -8.28
CA GLU A 87 -18.17 6.36 -7.97
C GLU A 87 -18.48 6.90 -6.58
N TYR A 88 -17.42 7.16 -5.81
CA TYR A 88 -17.51 7.80 -4.50
C TYR A 88 -16.60 9.03 -4.47
N SER A 89 -17.16 10.16 -4.04
CA SER A 89 -16.39 11.36 -3.75
C SER A 89 -15.61 11.23 -2.43
N CYS A 90 -14.56 12.04 -2.27
CA CYS A 90 -13.78 12.09 -1.03
C CYS A 90 -14.67 12.38 0.21
N GLU A 91 -15.68 13.25 0.08
CA GLU A 91 -16.61 13.57 1.16
C GLU A 91 -17.50 12.38 1.52
N GLN A 92 -18.01 11.67 0.51
CA GLN A 92 -18.78 10.45 0.74
C GLN A 92 -17.92 9.44 1.50
N MET A 93 -16.63 9.30 1.19
CA MET A 93 -15.73 8.41 1.93
C MET A 93 -15.32 8.91 3.33
N GLY A 94 -15.83 10.05 3.77
CA GLY A 94 -15.56 10.60 5.11
C GLY A 94 -14.27 11.42 5.20
N PHE A 95 -13.73 11.87 4.07
CA PHE A 95 -12.67 12.88 4.03
C PHE A 95 -13.29 14.28 4.05
N ARG A 96 -12.54 15.26 4.55
CA ARG A 96 -13.02 16.64 4.62
C ARG A 96 -13.02 17.32 3.25
N SER A 97 -12.01 16.99 2.44
CA SER A 97 -11.82 17.50 1.09
C SER A 97 -10.72 16.69 0.39
N GLN A 98 -10.61 16.87 -0.93
CA GLN A 98 -9.52 16.33 -1.76
C GLN A 98 -8.13 16.85 -1.33
N GLU A 99 -8.07 17.99 -0.63
CA GLU A 99 -6.81 18.59 -0.20
C GLU A 99 -6.21 17.93 1.05
N THR A 100 -6.94 17.00 1.69
CA THR A 100 -6.43 16.34 2.90
C THR A 100 -5.26 15.41 2.58
N LYS A 101 -4.22 15.43 3.42
CA LYS A 101 -3.03 14.59 3.24
C LYS A 101 -3.39 13.09 3.10
N THR A 102 -4.37 12.65 3.88
CA THR A 102 -4.84 11.25 3.89
C THR A 102 -5.53 10.86 2.59
N TRP A 103 -6.24 11.80 1.96
CA TRP A 103 -6.84 11.58 0.65
C TRP A 103 -5.78 11.56 -0.46
N LYS A 104 -4.89 12.56 -0.49
CA LYS A 104 -3.80 12.62 -1.48
C LYS A 104 -2.95 11.36 -1.44
N MET A 105 -2.64 10.85 -0.24
CA MET A 105 -1.91 9.61 -0.06
C MET A 105 -2.68 8.38 -0.61
N LEU A 106 -4.00 8.31 -0.42
CA LEU A 106 -4.80 7.24 -1.02
C LEU A 106 -4.73 7.30 -2.55
N ILE A 107 -4.95 8.49 -3.11
CA ILE A 107 -4.89 8.72 -4.57
C ILE A 107 -3.52 8.36 -5.13
N GLU A 108 -2.44 8.78 -4.48
CA GLU A 108 -1.07 8.44 -4.87
C GLU A 108 -0.87 6.92 -4.97
N ILE A 109 -1.35 6.14 -4.00
CA ILE A 109 -1.26 4.67 -4.03
C ILE A 109 -2.09 4.07 -5.17
N LEU A 110 -3.27 4.64 -5.45
CA LEU A 110 -4.15 4.15 -6.51
C LEU A 110 -3.65 4.50 -7.92
N CYS A 111 -2.96 5.64 -8.08
CA CYS A 111 -2.49 6.11 -9.38
C CYS A 111 -1.23 5.39 -9.85
N PHE A 112 -0.34 4.99 -8.94
CA PHE A 112 0.98 4.50 -9.31
C PHE A 112 1.16 3.02 -8.96
N GLU A 113 1.56 2.24 -9.97
CA GLU A 113 2.08 0.90 -9.73
C GLU A 113 3.36 0.97 -8.88
N PRO A 114 3.61 0.01 -7.97
CA PRO A 114 2.91 -1.27 -7.82
C PRO A 114 1.74 -1.27 -6.81
N HIS A 115 1.14 -0.11 -6.52
CA HIS A 115 0.04 0.06 -5.55
C HIS A 115 0.39 -0.39 -4.12
N THR A 116 1.67 -0.29 -3.79
CA THR A 116 2.22 -0.59 -2.46
C THR A 116 2.64 0.69 -1.76
N PHE A 117 2.91 0.57 -0.47
CA PHE A 117 3.43 1.67 0.32
C PHE A 117 4.33 1.19 1.46
N SER A 118 5.13 2.09 2.02
CA SER A 118 5.93 1.81 3.21
C SER A 118 5.90 2.95 4.21
N PHE A 119 6.04 2.61 5.49
CA PHE A 119 6.20 3.60 6.56
C PHE A 119 7.65 4.11 6.66
N GLY A 120 8.60 3.49 5.93
CA GLY A 120 10.03 3.74 6.06
C GLY A 120 10.67 3.02 7.26
N SER A 121 11.87 3.43 7.64
CA SER A 121 12.61 2.87 8.77
C SER A 121 12.16 3.51 10.08
N ALA A 122 11.69 2.72 11.05
CA ALA A 122 11.37 3.22 12.39
C ALA A 122 12.61 3.75 13.16
N TYR A 123 13.79 3.22 12.83
CA TYR A 123 15.05 3.57 13.46
C TYR A 123 16.14 3.80 12.42
N ILE A 124 16.98 4.81 12.68
CA ILE A 124 18.20 5.09 11.92
C ILE A 124 19.39 4.56 12.74
N TYR A 125 20.29 3.85 12.06
CA TYR A 125 21.49 3.25 12.65
C TYR A 125 22.73 3.86 11.98
N PRO A 126 23.19 5.05 12.39
CA PRO A 126 24.29 5.74 11.73
C PRO A 126 25.61 4.95 11.76
N ASP A 127 25.85 4.20 12.84
CA ASP A 127 27.03 3.36 13.00
C ASP A 127 26.79 1.91 12.51
N GLY A 128 25.65 1.61 11.87
CA GLY A 128 25.22 0.26 11.47
C GLY A 128 24.86 -0.69 12.63
N GLY A 129 25.30 -0.39 13.86
CA GLY A 129 25.01 -1.14 15.08
C GLY A 129 23.67 -0.76 15.73
N ARG A 130 23.01 -1.75 16.35
CA ARG A 130 21.70 -1.56 17.03
C ARG A 130 21.78 -0.74 18.33
N GLU A 131 22.97 -0.51 18.86
CA GLU A 131 23.20 0.13 20.17
C GLU A 131 22.89 1.64 20.15
N LYS A 132 23.26 2.35 19.07
CA LYS A 132 22.98 3.78 18.90
C LYS A 132 21.93 3.97 17.81
N ARG A 133 20.68 3.73 18.17
CA ARG A 133 19.53 3.92 17.28
C ARG A 133 18.80 5.23 17.58
N TYR A 134 18.41 5.94 16.53
CA TYR A 134 17.56 7.13 16.62
C TYR A 134 16.17 6.80 16.09
N LYS A 135 15.13 7.22 16.81
CA LYS A 135 13.75 7.10 16.31
C LYS A 135 13.55 8.03 15.12
N CYS A 136 13.03 7.49 14.02
CA CYS A 136 12.68 8.27 12.85
C CYS A 136 11.31 8.95 13.06
N LYS A 137 11.28 10.28 13.09
CA LYS A 137 10.02 11.03 13.24
C LYS A 137 9.12 10.86 12.01
N ASP A 138 9.71 10.71 10.84
CA ASP A 138 8.95 10.57 9.58
C ASP A 138 8.20 9.24 9.53
N TYR A 139 8.77 8.18 10.11
CA TYR A 139 8.09 6.90 10.28
C TYR A 139 6.80 7.06 11.09
N ASP A 140 6.88 7.69 12.27
CA ASP A 140 5.73 7.88 13.15
C ASP A 140 4.66 8.77 12.47
N ALA A 141 5.08 9.78 11.70
CA ALA A 141 4.17 10.65 10.95
C ALA A 141 3.46 9.88 9.83
N ARG A 142 4.19 9.11 9.01
CA ARG A 142 3.61 8.27 7.95
C ARG A 142 2.68 7.22 8.54
N TRP A 143 3.11 6.50 9.57
CA TRP A 143 2.30 5.49 10.25
C TRP A 143 0.95 6.06 10.73
N LYS A 144 0.95 7.26 11.34
CA LYS A 144 -0.30 7.92 11.76
C LYS A 144 -1.21 8.25 10.58
N LEU A 145 -0.64 8.66 9.46
CA LEU A 145 -1.37 8.96 8.22
C LEU A 145 -2.07 7.70 7.68
N TYR A 146 -1.36 6.58 7.62
CA TYR A 146 -1.91 5.29 7.21
C TYR A 146 -2.92 4.73 8.22
N ASP A 147 -2.70 4.93 9.50
CA ASP A 147 -3.67 4.54 10.53
C ASP A 147 -4.97 5.35 10.43
N GLU A 148 -4.87 6.64 10.13
CA GLU A 148 -6.04 7.49 9.85
C GLU A 148 -6.77 7.06 8.58
N LEU A 149 -6.03 6.78 7.50
CA LEU A 149 -6.60 6.26 6.25
C LEU A 149 -7.37 4.96 6.50
N ASN A 150 -6.75 4.01 7.19
CA ASN A 150 -7.37 2.73 7.55
C ASN A 150 -8.66 2.96 8.35
N LYS A 151 -8.65 3.83 9.36
CA LYS A 151 -9.86 4.15 10.15
C LYS A 151 -10.98 4.73 9.29
N LYS A 152 -10.67 5.65 8.38
CA LYS A 152 -11.66 6.23 7.46
C LYS A 152 -12.28 5.17 6.55
N LEU A 153 -11.45 4.33 5.95
CA LEU A 153 -11.91 3.23 5.09
C LEU A 153 -12.77 2.22 5.85
N LEU A 154 -12.41 1.86 7.09
CA LEU A 154 -13.22 0.97 7.92
C LEU A 154 -14.59 1.57 8.25
N VAL A 155 -14.63 2.86 8.62
CA VAL A 155 -15.90 3.56 8.87
C VAL A 155 -16.75 3.62 7.61
N PHE A 156 -16.13 3.90 6.46
CA PHE A 156 -16.77 3.90 5.16
C PHE A 156 -17.36 2.52 4.82
N PHE A 157 -16.58 1.44 4.86
CA PHE A 157 -17.04 0.08 4.55
C PHE A 157 -18.11 -0.41 5.53
N LYS A 158 -18.00 -0.06 6.82
CA LYS A 158 -19.04 -0.34 7.80
C LYS A 158 -20.36 0.34 7.42
N ARG A 159 -20.32 1.60 7.02
CA ARG A 159 -21.50 2.37 6.64
C ARG A 159 -22.10 1.90 5.31
N GLU A 160 -21.25 1.61 4.33
CA GLU A 160 -21.67 1.24 2.97
C GLU A 160 -22.16 -0.20 2.88
N PHE A 161 -21.46 -1.14 3.50
CA PHE A 161 -21.73 -2.58 3.38
C PHE A 161 -22.30 -3.22 4.64
N GLY A 162 -22.41 -2.48 5.75
CA GLY A 162 -22.90 -3.01 7.03
C GLY A 162 -21.92 -3.96 7.73
N TRP A 163 -20.64 -3.94 7.35
CA TRP A 163 -19.64 -4.85 7.91
C TRP A 163 -19.17 -4.45 9.30
N ASN A 164 -18.86 -5.44 10.13
CA ASN A 164 -18.23 -5.24 11.43
C ASN A 164 -16.79 -5.71 11.37
N PHE A 165 -15.88 -4.87 11.86
CA PHE A 165 -14.46 -5.14 11.90
C PHE A 165 -14.00 -5.33 13.34
N PRO A 166 -13.11 -6.30 13.63
CA PRO A 166 -12.54 -6.45 14.96
C PRO A 166 -11.66 -5.25 15.32
N ALA A 167 -11.43 -5.06 16.62
CA ALA A 167 -10.58 -3.99 17.12
C ALA A 167 -9.17 -4.10 16.53
N GLY A 168 -8.67 -2.98 15.97
CA GLY A 168 -7.33 -2.93 15.39
C GLY A 168 -7.18 -3.53 13.98
N TYR A 169 -8.27 -3.98 13.36
CA TYR A 169 -8.24 -4.54 12.00
C TYR A 169 -7.55 -3.60 11.00
N LYS A 170 -6.69 -4.17 10.16
CA LYS A 170 -5.98 -3.45 9.09
C LYS A 170 -6.47 -3.94 7.74
N LEU A 171 -6.79 -2.99 6.88
CA LEU A 171 -7.11 -3.20 5.46
C LEU A 171 -5.86 -3.37 4.59
N TYR A 172 -4.69 -3.51 5.22
CA TYR A 172 -3.42 -3.72 4.55
C TYR A 172 -2.61 -4.80 5.25
N GLU A 173 -1.68 -5.40 4.53
CA GLU A 173 -0.80 -6.47 4.98
C GLU A 173 0.65 -6.25 4.53
N SER A 174 1.61 -6.98 5.11
CA SER A 174 2.99 -6.98 4.61
C SER A 174 3.09 -7.86 3.38
N LEU A 175 3.77 -7.37 2.32
CA LEU A 175 4.21 -8.27 1.26
C LEU A 175 5.38 -9.10 1.79
N ALA A 176 5.22 -10.43 1.80
CA ALA A 176 6.26 -11.34 2.27
C ALA A 176 7.47 -11.42 1.32
N GLU A 177 7.28 -11.09 0.04
CA GLU A 177 8.30 -11.26 -1.02
C GLU A 177 9.17 -10.01 -1.23
N LYS A 178 8.63 -8.83 -0.91
CA LYS A 178 9.38 -7.58 -0.92
C LYS A 178 9.77 -7.25 0.51
N SER A 179 10.80 -6.42 0.71
CA SER A 179 11.35 -6.14 2.05
C SER A 179 10.23 -5.98 3.10
N ASP A 180 10.42 -6.45 4.33
CA ASP A 180 9.45 -6.53 5.46
C ASP A 180 8.77 -5.18 5.84
N ARG A 181 9.02 -4.14 5.06
CA ARG A 181 8.58 -2.75 5.19
C ARG A 181 7.49 -2.37 4.19
N GLU A 182 7.32 -3.13 3.11
CA GLU A 182 6.36 -2.84 2.05
C GLU A 182 5.00 -3.47 2.35
N LYS A 183 3.95 -2.71 2.10
CA LYS A 183 2.57 -3.01 2.43
C LYS A 183 1.69 -2.89 1.19
N SER A 184 0.65 -3.69 1.10
CA SER A 184 -0.43 -3.58 0.11
C SER A 184 -1.77 -3.56 0.82
N PHE A 185 -2.78 -2.99 0.18
CA PHE A 185 -4.15 -3.19 0.61
C PHE A 185 -4.59 -4.65 0.37
N LYS A 186 -5.51 -5.12 1.22
CA LYS A 186 -6.12 -6.46 1.13
C LYS A 186 -7.18 -6.56 0.03
N PHE A 187 -7.70 -5.42 -0.41
CA PHE A 187 -8.56 -5.32 -1.59
C PHE A 187 -7.71 -5.08 -2.83
N SER A 188 -8.22 -5.44 -4.01
CA SER A 188 -7.50 -5.23 -5.27
C SER A 188 -7.50 -3.76 -5.66
N VAL A 189 -6.36 -3.25 -6.08
CA VAL A 189 -6.28 -1.94 -6.75
C VAL A 189 -6.24 -2.20 -8.25
N ASN A 190 -7.23 -1.68 -8.97
CA ASN A 190 -7.19 -1.72 -10.42
C ASN A 190 -6.50 -0.45 -10.92
N PRO A 191 -5.73 -0.55 -12.01
CA PRO A 191 -5.19 0.63 -12.67
C PRO A 191 -6.35 1.57 -13.06
N PRO A 192 -6.09 2.89 -13.13
CA PRO A 192 -7.09 3.85 -13.57
C PRO A 192 -7.75 3.36 -14.86
N LEU A 193 -9.08 3.29 -14.87
CA LEU A 193 -9.82 3.04 -16.10
C LEU A 193 -9.72 4.33 -16.92
N LEU A 194 -8.60 4.51 -17.63
CA LEU A 194 -8.57 5.42 -18.75
C LEU A 194 -9.76 5.03 -19.63
N GLN A 195 -10.71 5.93 -19.79
CA GLN A 195 -11.82 5.76 -20.72
C GLN A 195 -11.25 5.64 -22.14
N THR A 196 -10.79 4.43 -22.48
CA THR A 196 -10.33 4.05 -23.80
C THR A 196 -11.56 3.62 -24.57
N ASN A 197 -12.30 4.62 -25.04
CA ASN A 197 -12.84 4.44 -26.37
C ASN A 197 -11.62 4.34 -27.28
N THR A 198 -11.38 3.14 -27.81
CA THR A 198 -10.60 2.80 -29.02
C THR A 198 -9.57 1.69 -28.74
N THR A 199 -9.98 0.48 -29.12
CA THR A 199 -9.20 -0.63 -29.72
C THR A 199 -7.69 -0.65 -29.49
N ALA A 200 -7.26 -1.77 -28.89
CA ALA A 200 -5.93 -2.37 -28.92
C ALA A 200 -5.09 -2.01 -30.16
N VAL A 201 -3.92 -1.39 -29.93
CA VAL A 201 -2.68 -1.61 -30.68
C VAL A 201 -1.50 -1.40 -29.72
N GLU A 202 -0.47 -2.19 -29.97
CA GLU A 202 0.77 -2.47 -29.25
C GLU A 202 1.69 -1.28 -28.95
N GLY A 203 2.57 -1.46 -27.96
CA GLY A 203 3.91 -0.87 -27.92
C GLY A 203 4.10 0.29 -26.93
N GLU A 204 5.26 0.29 -26.27
CA GLU A 204 5.81 1.27 -25.30
C GLU A 204 5.67 2.77 -25.65
N GLY A 205 5.13 3.13 -26.83
CA GLY A 205 4.71 4.50 -27.13
C GLY A 205 3.45 4.96 -26.39
N SER A 206 2.66 4.05 -25.78
CA SER A 206 1.44 4.41 -25.04
C SER A 206 1.73 5.08 -23.69
N LEU A 207 2.75 4.61 -22.95
CA LEU A 207 2.98 5.06 -21.57
C LEU A 207 3.36 6.55 -21.53
N MET A 208 4.26 7.00 -22.42
CA MET A 208 4.66 8.41 -22.48
C MET A 208 3.50 9.31 -22.90
N ALA A 209 2.68 8.90 -23.88
CA ALA A 209 1.49 9.65 -24.27
C ALA A 209 0.46 9.77 -23.12
N ASP A 210 0.35 8.73 -22.30
CA ASP A 210 -0.52 8.72 -21.12
C ASP A 210 0.00 9.62 -20.00
N ILE A 211 1.32 9.71 -19.81
CA ILE A 211 1.95 10.65 -18.87
C ILE A 211 1.84 12.09 -19.39
N GLU A 212 2.10 12.33 -20.68
CA GLU A 212 1.97 13.64 -21.34
C GLU A 212 0.54 14.20 -21.22
N LYS A 213 -0.48 13.33 -21.29
CA LYS A 213 -1.88 13.72 -21.13
C LYS A 213 -2.17 14.45 -19.82
N GLN A 214 -1.44 14.14 -18.74
CA GLN A 214 -1.58 14.82 -17.45
C GLN A 214 -1.17 16.30 -17.55
N PHE A 215 -0.14 16.59 -18.36
CA PHE A 215 0.40 17.94 -18.56
C PHE A 215 -0.35 18.72 -19.65
N LEU A 216 -1.05 18.05 -20.58
CA LEU A 216 -1.84 18.71 -21.62
C LEU A 216 -2.94 19.63 -21.06
N SER A 217 -3.41 19.40 -19.84
CA SER A 217 -4.42 20.24 -19.19
C SER A 217 -3.87 21.54 -18.59
N LEU A 218 -2.55 21.64 -18.37
CA LEU A 218 -1.91 22.79 -17.72
C LEU A 218 -1.74 23.97 -18.67
N ASN A 219 -1.80 25.19 -18.14
CA ASN A 219 -1.36 26.38 -18.86
C ASN A 219 0.18 26.50 -18.78
N GLU A 220 0.77 27.42 -19.55
CA GLU A 220 2.22 27.55 -19.66
C GLU A 220 2.90 27.84 -18.31
N SER A 221 2.32 28.72 -17.49
CA SER A 221 2.87 29.09 -16.18
C SER A 221 2.80 27.93 -15.18
N ASP A 222 1.69 27.18 -15.16
CA ASP A 222 1.51 26.03 -14.27
C ASP A 222 2.41 24.86 -14.69
N LEU A 223 2.66 24.69 -15.99
CA LEU A 223 3.60 23.69 -16.51
C LEU A 223 5.04 24.01 -16.11
N VAL A 224 5.45 25.29 -16.17
CA VAL A 224 6.77 25.74 -15.70
C VAL A 224 6.96 25.46 -14.21
N LEU A 225 5.99 25.83 -13.37
CA LEU A 225 6.04 25.54 -11.94
C LEU A 225 6.13 24.04 -11.65
N LYS A 226 5.41 23.23 -12.43
CA LYS A 226 5.45 21.76 -12.29
C LYS A 226 6.81 21.19 -12.67
N ILE A 227 7.46 21.72 -13.71
CA ILE A 227 8.82 21.35 -14.11
C ILE A 227 9.83 21.74 -13.03
N GLU A 228 9.72 22.95 -12.45
CA GLU A 228 10.59 23.37 -11.35
C GLU A 228 10.46 22.45 -10.13
N MET A 229 9.24 22.00 -9.80
CA MET A 229 9.03 21.02 -8.74
C MET A 229 9.63 19.65 -9.07
N LEU A 230 9.49 19.17 -10.31
CA LEU A 230 10.07 17.90 -10.77
C LEU A 230 11.60 17.94 -10.86
N ASN A 231 12.17 19.13 -11.05
CA ASN A 231 13.61 19.37 -11.08
C ASN A 231 14.21 19.56 -9.67
N GLY A 232 13.42 20.09 -8.72
CA GLY A 232 13.84 20.39 -7.35
C GLY A 232 13.77 19.23 -6.35
N ASP A 233 13.09 18.14 -6.70
CA ASP A 233 13.13 16.90 -5.91
C ASP A 233 14.47 16.19 -6.16
N ASP A 234 15.45 16.49 -5.29
CA ASP A 234 16.77 15.88 -5.09
C ASP A 234 16.93 14.54 -5.86
N ILE A 235 17.44 14.63 -7.09
CA ILE A 235 17.82 13.48 -7.91
C ILE A 235 18.91 12.75 -7.12
N SER A 236 18.49 11.72 -6.37
CA SER A 236 19.35 10.70 -5.82
C SER A 236 20.30 10.26 -6.93
N ILE A 237 21.60 10.54 -6.71
CA ILE A 237 22.75 10.44 -7.62
C ILE A 237 22.95 9.06 -8.31
N ASP A 238 22.05 8.10 -8.10
CA ASP A 238 22.10 6.74 -8.65
C ASP A 238 21.18 6.47 -9.85
N SER A 239 20.38 7.42 -10.34
CA SER A 239 19.63 7.27 -11.60
C SER A 239 20.23 8.14 -12.70
N SER A 240 20.87 7.53 -13.69
CA SER A 240 21.44 8.20 -14.86
C SER A 240 20.38 8.73 -15.84
N GLU A 241 19.10 8.44 -15.59
CA GLU A 241 18.00 8.80 -16.49
C GLU A 241 17.07 9.82 -15.81
N PRO A 242 16.68 10.89 -16.53
CA PRO A 242 15.75 11.88 -16.01
C PRO A 242 14.38 11.23 -15.74
N PRO A 243 13.65 11.64 -14.69
CA PRO A 243 12.33 11.12 -14.40
C PRO A 243 11.41 11.22 -15.62
N GLU A 244 10.69 10.16 -15.96
CA GLU A 244 9.81 10.10 -17.14
C GLU A 244 8.79 11.25 -17.15
N ASN A 245 8.31 11.65 -15.97
CA ASN A 245 7.41 12.80 -15.79
C ASN A 245 8.04 14.14 -16.20
N LEU A 246 9.35 14.32 -15.97
CA LEU A 246 10.07 15.52 -16.38
C LEU A 246 10.18 15.57 -17.91
N VAL A 247 10.51 14.43 -18.53
CA VAL A 247 10.59 14.30 -19.99
C VAL A 247 9.22 14.56 -20.64
N ALA A 248 8.15 13.97 -20.10
CA ALA A 248 6.79 14.18 -20.59
C ALA A 248 6.32 15.64 -20.44
N ALA A 249 6.59 16.30 -19.30
CA ALA A 249 6.26 17.70 -19.11
C ALA A 249 7.00 18.62 -20.11
N ILE A 250 8.27 18.32 -20.40
CA ILE A 250 9.06 19.04 -21.41
C ILE A 250 8.51 18.82 -22.82
N ASN A 251 8.16 17.58 -23.18
CA ASN A 251 7.57 17.27 -24.49
C ASN A 251 6.27 18.03 -24.71
N VAL A 252 5.38 18.06 -23.71
CA VAL A 252 4.15 18.87 -23.78
C VAL A 252 4.47 20.36 -23.92
N GLY A 253 5.49 20.85 -23.24
CA GLY A 253 5.97 22.23 -23.41
C GLY A 253 6.41 22.54 -24.85
N LYS A 254 7.17 21.64 -25.46
CA LYS A 254 7.61 21.74 -26.87
C LYS A 254 6.45 21.67 -27.86
N GLU A 255 5.51 20.75 -27.66
CA GLU A 255 4.41 20.52 -28.61
C GLU A 255 3.27 21.52 -28.46
N LYS A 256 2.90 21.90 -27.23
CA LYS A 256 1.74 22.75 -26.95
C LYS A 256 2.08 24.24 -26.94
N PHE A 257 3.27 24.59 -26.46
CA PHE A 257 3.69 25.99 -26.26
C PHE A 257 4.89 26.37 -27.15
N GLU A 258 5.27 25.50 -28.09
CA GLU A 258 6.34 25.72 -29.06
C GLU A 258 7.68 26.13 -28.40
N TRP A 259 7.97 25.59 -27.22
CA TRP A 259 9.20 25.92 -26.51
C TRP A 259 10.44 25.56 -27.32
N SER A 260 11.33 26.53 -27.48
CA SER A 260 12.64 26.32 -28.08
C SER A 260 13.54 25.53 -27.15
N ASP A 261 14.56 24.87 -27.72
CA ASP A 261 15.58 24.17 -26.92
C ASP A 261 16.28 25.11 -25.93
N ASP A 262 16.48 26.39 -26.29
CA ASP A 262 17.01 27.42 -25.38
C ASP A 262 16.10 27.71 -24.18
N THR A 263 14.77 27.61 -24.37
CA THR A 263 13.78 27.81 -23.32
C THR A 263 13.75 26.61 -22.37
N VAL A 264 13.79 25.41 -22.93
CA VAL A 264 13.86 24.15 -22.18
C VAL A 264 15.16 24.08 -21.35
N MET A 265 16.29 24.46 -21.93
CA MET A 265 17.57 24.48 -21.20
C MET A 265 17.57 25.45 -20.01
N LYS A 266 16.88 26.59 -20.09
CA LYS A 266 16.75 27.52 -18.96
C LYS A 266 15.92 26.94 -17.81
N LEU A 267 14.93 26.12 -18.13
CA LEU A 267 14.02 25.49 -17.15
C LEU A 267 14.64 24.28 -16.45
N ILE A 268 15.58 23.59 -17.11
CA ILE A 268 16.25 22.41 -16.55
C ILE A 268 17.54 22.79 -15.80
N CYS A 269 18.23 23.86 -16.23
CA CYS A 269 19.49 24.31 -15.62
C CYS A 269 19.32 25.40 -14.53
N THR A 270 18.12 25.55 -13.98
CA THR A 270 17.81 26.45 -12.85
C THR A 270 18.00 25.77 -11.51
#